data_AF-A0AAW2ELK8-F1
#
_entry.id   AF-A0AAW2ELK8-F1
#
_cell.length_a   1.000
_cell.length_b   1.000
_cell.length_c   1.000
_cell.angle_alpha   90.00
_cell.angle_beta   90.00
_cell.angle_gamma   90.00
#
_symmetry.space_group_name_H-M   'P 1'
#
loop_
_entity.id
_entity.type
_entity.pdbx_description
1 polymer ?
#
loop_
_entity_poly.entity_id
_entity_poly.type
_entity_poly.pdbx_seq_one_letter_code
_entity_poly.pdbx_strand_id
1 'polypeptide(L)'
;MVAASYWSLLAPAIEMATKSKIYGAEGEYAFVPVAVGFLVGAAFVYGTDVLISTLGIQSPNVLLAMQSVGTKQRRKIIAKLKSDEDLDDDYDSYNDVQISGGKMHARVESTAIDGFYEQNSRRRQITSINRSSESAEIGTVYEDPNNEAKNNQWRRILLLVVAITVHNIPEGLAVGVGFAAIGSSASATFENARNLAIGIGIQNFPEGLAVSLPLQAAGISTLKSFWYGQLSGMVEPVAGVLGAAGVTLAAPALPYALAFAAGAMIYVVIDDIIPEAHQSGNGKLASWAAIVGFLVMMSLDVGLA
;
A
#
# COMPACT_ATOMS: atom_id res chain seq x y z
N MET A 1 13.19 -5.59 -1.01
CA MET A 1 13.17 -4.20 -1.49
C MET A 1 14.53 -3.77 -2.04
N VAL A 2 15.53 -3.28 -1.29
CA VAL A 2 16.81 -2.79 -1.91
C VAL A 2 17.48 -3.82 -2.83
N ALA A 3 17.67 -5.04 -2.34
CA ALA A 3 18.28 -6.11 -3.14
C ALA A 3 17.41 -6.50 -4.35
N ALA A 4 16.10 -6.65 -4.14
CA ALA A 4 15.12 -6.88 -5.20
C ALA A 4 15.21 -5.80 -6.30
N SER A 5 15.33 -4.53 -5.93
CA SER A 5 15.49 -3.43 -6.88
C SER A 5 16.72 -3.58 -7.77
N TYR A 6 17.79 -4.21 -7.27
CA TYR A 6 18.96 -4.50 -8.09
C TYR A 6 18.81 -5.81 -8.88
N TRP A 7 18.66 -6.95 -8.20
CA TRP A 7 18.71 -8.27 -8.86
C TRP A 7 17.46 -8.63 -9.65
N SER A 8 16.27 -8.29 -9.16
CA SER A 8 15.01 -8.63 -9.85
C SER A 8 14.65 -7.61 -10.94
N LEU A 9 15.15 -6.37 -10.85
CA LEU A 9 14.73 -5.26 -11.70
C LEU A 9 15.89 -4.66 -12.50
N LEU A 10 16.88 -4.08 -11.83
CA LEU A 10 17.93 -3.30 -12.49
C LEU A 10 18.89 -4.17 -13.33
N ALA A 11 19.34 -5.30 -12.78
CA ALA A 11 20.25 -6.21 -13.48
C ALA A 11 19.60 -6.81 -14.74
N PRO A 12 18.35 -7.34 -14.68
CA PRO A 12 17.62 -7.74 -15.88
C PRO A 12 17.42 -6.59 -16.87
N ALA A 13 17.10 -5.38 -16.40
CA ALA A 13 16.95 -4.21 -17.26
C ALA A 13 18.23 -3.89 -18.06
N ILE A 14 19.39 -3.91 -17.37
CA ILE A 14 20.71 -3.69 -17.99
C ILE A 14 21.01 -4.78 -19.00
N GLU A 15 20.77 -6.05 -18.64
CA GLU A 15 21.02 -7.19 -19.52
C GLU A 15 20.15 -7.10 -20.79
N MET A 16 18.86 -6.83 -20.64
CA MET A 16 17.92 -6.65 -21.74
C MET A 16 18.31 -5.48 -22.65
N ALA A 17 18.70 -4.34 -22.06
CA ALA A 17 19.18 -3.19 -22.83
C ALA A 17 20.45 -3.52 -23.62
N THR A 18 21.41 -4.21 -23.00
CA THR A 18 22.67 -4.63 -23.64
C THR A 18 22.41 -5.60 -24.80
N LYS A 19 21.58 -6.62 -24.57
CA LYS A 19 21.27 -7.65 -25.58
C LYS A 19 20.40 -7.14 -26.73
N SER A 20 19.64 -6.06 -26.53
CA SER A 20 18.74 -5.52 -27.55
C SER A 20 19.46 -5.00 -28.80
N LYS A 21 20.75 -4.65 -28.71
CA LYS A 21 21.54 -3.99 -29.77
C LYS A 21 20.94 -2.66 -30.29
N ILE A 22 19.89 -2.15 -29.63
CA ILE A 22 19.27 -0.87 -29.96
C ILE A 22 20.17 0.28 -29.47
N TYR A 23 20.86 0.08 -28.35
CA TYR A 23 21.65 1.09 -27.65
C TYR A 23 23.15 0.94 -27.93
N GLY A 24 23.52 0.83 -29.21
CA GLY A 24 24.89 0.62 -29.68
C GLY A 24 25.17 -0.82 -30.11
N ALA A 25 26.15 -1.01 -30.99
CA ALA A 25 26.46 -2.30 -31.62
C ALA A 25 26.83 -3.38 -30.59
N GLU A 26 27.52 -2.99 -29.52
CA GLU A 26 27.92 -3.83 -28.37
C GLU A 26 27.15 -3.48 -27.07
N GLY A 27 26.09 -2.65 -27.16
CA GLY A 27 25.33 -2.21 -25.99
C GLY A 27 26.00 -1.11 -25.15
N GLU A 28 26.93 -0.34 -25.72
CA GLU A 28 27.68 0.74 -25.05
C GLU A 28 26.77 1.78 -24.37
N TYR A 29 25.57 2.02 -24.91
CA TYR A 29 24.60 2.97 -24.39
C TYR A 29 23.45 2.30 -23.61
N ALA A 30 23.59 1.02 -23.22
CA ALA A 30 22.59 0.32 -22.42
C ALA A 30 22.30 1.00 -21.07
N PHE A 31 23.23 1.83 -20.56
CA PHE A 31 23.01 2.63 -19.37
C PHE A 31 21.94 3.72 -19.56
N VAL A 32 21.67 4.18 -20.79
CA VAL A 32 20.72 5.27 -21.06
C VAL A 32 19.28 4.89 -20.69
N PRO A 33 18.68 3.81 -21.23
CA PRO A 33 17.32 3.43 -20.87
C PRO A 33 17.17 3.12 -19.38
N VAL A 34 18.19 2.52 -18.78
CA VAL A 34 18.21 2.16 -17.37
C VAL A 34 18.30 3.41 -16.49
N ALA A 35 19.22 4.33 -16.77
CA ALA A 35 19.37 5.56 -16.00
C ALA A 35 18.13 6.46 -16.11
N VAL A 36 17.56 6.57 -17.32
CA VAL A 36 16.32 7.34 -17.55
C VAL A 36 15.16 6.72 -16.79
N GLY A 37 14.95 5.40 -16.94
CA GLY A 37 13.89 4.70 -16.22
C GLY A 37 14.03 4.88 -14.72
N PHE A 38 15.22 4.60 -14.17
CA PHE A 38 15.51 4.72 -12.74
C PHE A 38 15.25 6.14 -12.21
N LEU A 39 15.74 7.17 -12.90
CA LEU A 39 15.53 8.56 -12.49
C LEU A 39 14.06 8.96 -12.55
N VAL A 40 13.35 8.57 -13.61
CA VAL A 40 11.91 8.85 -13.76
C VAL A 40 11.11 8.12 -12.68
N GLY A 41 11.50 6.90 -12.31
CA GLY A 41 10.88 6.15 -11.21
C GLY A 41 11.01 6.85 -9.86
N ALA A 42 12.22 7.28 -9.53
CA ALA A 42 12.46 8.05 -8.29
C ALA A 42 11.71 9.39 -8.31
N ALA A 43 11.78 10.12 -9.43
CA ALA A 43 11.09 11.40 -9.61
C ALA A 43 9.56 11.24 -9.56
N PHE A 44 9.02 10.11 -10.02
CA PHE A 44 7.60 9.80 -9.95
C PHE A 44 7.14 9.71 -8.49
N VAL A 45 7.87 8.96 -7.64
CA VAL A 45 7.51 8.83 -6.22
C VAL A 45 7.61 10.18 -5.50
N TYR A 46 8.69 10.93 -5.73
CA TYR A 46 8.82 12.30 -5.23
C TYR A 46 7.64 13.17 -5.70
N GLY A 47 7.30 13.10 -6.99
CA GLY A 47 6.16 13.83 -7.55
C GLY A 47 4.83 13.43 -6.94
N THR A 48 4.64 12.15 -6.60
CA THR A 48 3.42 11.70 -5.89
C THR A 48 3.35 12.24 -4.46
N ASP A 49 4.47 12.37 -3.74
CA ASP A 49 4.50 13.03 -2.43
C ASP A 49 4.14 14.53 -2.53
N VAL A 50 4.72 15.22 -3.51
CA VAL A 50 4.38 16.63 -3.79
C VAL A 50 2.90 16.79 -4.18
N LEU A 51 2.36 15.88 -4.99
CA LEU A 51 0.96 15.94 -5.42
C LEU A 51 0.00 15.67 -4.25
N ILE A 52 0.26 14.62 -3.46
CA ILE A 52 -0.56 14.25 -2.30
C ILE A 52 -0.54 15.36 -1.24
N SER A 53 0.60 15.99 -1.02
CA SER A 53 0.71 17.14 -0.11
C SER A 53 -0.02 18.37 -0.64
N THR A 54 0.08 18.68 -1.94
CA THR A 54 -0.60 19.83 -2.56
C THR A 54 -2.12 19.67 -2.61
N LEU A 55 -2.61 18.44 -2.85
CA LEU A 55 -4.05 18.13 -2.88
C LEU A 55 -4.68 18.02 -1.49
N GLY A 56 -3.89 18.12 -0.42
CA GLY A 56 -4.41 17.99 0.95
C GLY A 56 -5.00 16.60 1.25
N ILE A 57 -4.60 15.56 0.50
CA ILE A 57 -4.99 14.14 0.73
C ILE A 57 -4.16 13.59 1.90
N GLN A 58 -4.08 14.36 2.99
CA GLN A 58 -3.38 13.98 4.19
C GLN A 58 -4.34 13.38 5.22
N SER A 59 -5.66 13.58 5.04
CA SER A 59 -6.65 13.14 6.03
C SER A 59 -7.47 11.92 5.57
N PRO A 60 -7.70 10.93 6.45
CA PRO A 60 -8.62 9.82 6.19
C PRO A 60 -10.06 10.32 5.92
N ASN A 61 -10.40 11.53 6.36
CA ASN A 61 -11.69 12.17 6.09
C ASN A 61 -11.86 12.56 4.62
N VAL A 62 -10.80 12.96 3.90
CA VAL A 62 -10.86 13.25 2.46
C VAL A 62 -11.02 11.96 1.65
N LEU A 63 -10.30 10.89 2.01
CA LEU A 63 -10.47 9.58 1.39
C LEU A 63 -11.86 8.98 1.66
N LEU A 64 -12.34 9.09 2.89
CA LEU A 64 -13.71 8.74 3.27
C LEU A 64 -14.73 9.64 2.58
N ALA A 65 -14.44 10.92 2.35
CA ALA A 65 -15.30 11.81 1.58
C ALA A 65 -15.36 11.36 0.11
N MET A 66 -14.23 11.01 -0.52
CA MET A 66 -14.17 10.42 -1.86
C MET A 66 -14.93 9.09 -1.95
N GLN A 67 -14.81 8.22 -0.94
CA GLN A 67 -15.61 6.98 -0.83
C GLN A 67 -17.10 7.26 -0.50
N SER A 68 -17.39 8.36 0.20
CA SER A 68 -18.76 8.79 0.53
C SER A 68 -19.50 9.27 -0.71
N VAL A 69 -18.78 9.80 -1.72
CA VAL A 69 -19.38 10.16 -3.01
C VAL A 69 -19.93 8.91 -3.69
N GLY A 70 -19.15 7.82 -3.76
CA GLY A 70 -19.59 6.54 -4.35
C GLY A 70 -20.67 5.82 -3.53
N THR A 71 -20.61 5.89 -2.20
CA THR A 71 -21.60 5.23 -1.31
C THR A 71 -22.89 6.03 -1.14
N LYS A 72 -22.87 7.37 -1.18
CA LYS A 72 -24.11 8.18 -1.27
C LYS A 72 -24.83 7.94 -2.59
N GLN A 73 -24.10 7.85 -3.70
CA GLN A 73 -24.67 7.47 -5.01
C GLN A 73 -25.31 6.07 -4.94
N ARG A 74 -24.61 5.08 -4.38
CA ARG A 74 -25.16 3.73 -4.16
C ARG A 74 -26.37 3.72 -3.23
N ARG A 75 -26.35 4.43 -2.11
CA ARG A 75 -27.50 4.52 -1.20
C ARG A 75 -28.69 5.18 -1.88
N LYS A 76 -28.47 6.19 -2.73
CA LYS A 76 -29.53 6.86 -3.50
C LYS A 76 -30.12 5.93 -4.56
N ILE A 77 -29.29 5.11 -5.21
CA ILE A 77 -29.73 4.09 -6.17
C ILE A 77 -30.50 2.96 -5.46
N ILE A 78 -30.00 2.47 -4.32
CA ILE A 78 -30.68 1.43 -3.51
C ILE A 78 -31.99 1.96 -2.94
N ALA A 79 -32.03 3.20 -2.44
CA ALA A 79 -33.25 3.83 -1.95
C ALA A 79 -34.28 4.05 -3.07
N LYS A 80 -33.82 4.34 -4.29
CA LYS A 80 -34.70 4.48 -5.47
C LYS A 80 -35.22 3.13 -5.95
N LEU A 81 -34.37 2.10 -5.96
CA LEU A 81 -34.79 0.72 -6.26
C LEU A 81 -35.79 0.20 -5.23
N LYS A 82 -35.59 0.54 -3.95
CA LYS A 82 -36.49 0.16 -2.87
C LYS A 82 -37.82 0.93 -2.90
N SER A 83 -37.82 2.21 -3.26
CA SER A 83 -39.05 2.98 -3.44
C SER A 83 -39.89 2.52 -4.64
N ASP A 84 -39.25 1.90 -5.64
CA ASP A 84 -39.93 1.33 -6.81
C ASP A 84 -40.43 -0.11 -6.54
N GLU A 85 -39.93 -0.79 -5.50
CA GLU A 85 -40.40 -2.11 -5.02
C GLU A 85 -41.51 -2.02 -3.96
N ASP A 86 -41.56 -0.95 -3.16
CA ASP A 86 -42.51 -0.80 -2.03
C ASP A 86 -43.88 -0.19 -2.42
N LEU A 87 -44.33 -0.33 -3.69
CA LEU A 87 -45.72 -0.06 -4.10
C LEU A 87 -46.50 -1.37 -4.22
N ASP A 88 -46.76 -2.00 -3.08
CA ASP A 88 -47.90 -2.89 -2.80
C ASP A 88 -47.59 -3.63 -1.50
N ASP A 89 -48.04 -3.09 -0.36
CA ASP A 89 -48.64 -3.88 0.71
C ASP A 89 -49.06 -2.95 1.87
N ASP A 90 -50.38 -2.78 1.94
CA ASP A 90 -51.17 -2.23 3.02
C ASP A 90 -51.13 -3.16 4.24
N TYR A 91 -50.64 -2.71 5.40
CA TYR A 91 -51.00 -3.28 6.70
C TYR A 91 -50.70 -2.31 7.86
N ASP A 92 -51.77 -1.77 8.43
CA ASP A 92 -51.83 -1.08 9.74
C ASP A 92 -51.40 -1.99 10.91
N SER A 93 -50.79 -1.42 11.96
CA SER A 93 -51.31 -1.49 13.35
C SER A 93 -50.34 -0.95 14.45
N TYR A 94 -50.96 -0.24 15.38
CA TYR A 94 -50.53 0.38 16.65
C TYR A 94 -49.78 -0.52 17.66
N ASN A 95 -48.80 0.02 18.41
CA ASN A 95 -48.99 0.50 19.80
C ASN A 95 -47.67 0.81 20.56
N ASP A 96 -47.76 1.88 21.35
CA ASP A 96 -46.90 2.33 22.44
C ASP A 96 -47.00 1.38 23.66
N VAL A 97 -46.02 1.42 24.58
CA VAL A 97 -46.15 1.28 26.06
C VAL A 97 -44.77 1.06 26.71
N GLN A 98 -44.57 1.84 27.77
CA GLN A 98 -43.39 2.00 28.62
C GLN A 98 -43.57 1.20 29.95
N ILE A 99 -42.47 0.98 30.68
CA ILE A 99 -42.31 0.85 32.17
C ILE A 99 -41.90 -0.52 32.79
N SER A 100 -40.68 -0.48 33.37
CA SER A 100 -40.17 -0.96 34.69
C SER A 100 -40.08 -2.45 35.08
N GLY A 101 -38.95 -2.80 35.71
CA GLY A 101 -38.84 -3.91 36.66
C GLY A 101 -37.39 -4.37 36.91
N GLY A 102 -36.80 -3.97 38.05
CA GLY A 102 -35.46 -4.42 38.47
C GLY A 102 -35.45 -5.76 39.23
N LYS A 103 -34.26 -6.39 39.36
CA LYS A 103 -33.75 -7.08 40.57
C LYS A 103 -32.35 -7.72 40.39
N MET A 104 -31.48 -7.39 41.36
CA MET A 104 -30.51 -8.20 42.14
C MET A 104 -29.55 -9.25 41.52
N HIS A 105 -28.25 -8.97 41.71
CA HIS A 105 -27.11 -9.79 42.18
C HIS A 105 -27.03 -11.31 41.95
N ALA A 106 -25.90 -11.76 41.36
CA ALA A 106 -25.14 -12.92 41.84
C ALA A 106 -23.64 -12.82 41.50
N ARG A 107 -22.84 -13.38 42.40
CA ARG A 107 -21.39 -13.34 42.66
C ARG A 107 -20.61 -14.40 41.87
N VAL A 108 -19.38 -14.09 41.41
CA VAL A 108 -18.22 -15.01 41.41
C VAL A 108 -16.94 -14.19 41.58
N GLU A 109 -16.05 -14.67 42.44
CA GLU A 109 -14.78 -14.07 42.87
C GLU A 109 -13.62 -14.96 42.38
N SER A 110 -12.44 -14.36 42.18
CA SER A 110 -11.12 -14.97 41.86
C SER A 110 -10.87 -15.21 40.35
N THR A 111 -9.76 -14.83 39.71
CA THR A 111 -8.35 -14.73 40.15
C THR A 111 -7.61 -13.62 39.37
N ALA A 112 -6.63 -13.00 40.02
CA ALA A 112 -5.81 -11.90 39.53
C ALA A 112 -5.08 -12.13 38.20
N ILE A 113 -5.29 -11.24 37.22
CA ILE A 113 -4.26 -10.52 36.41
C ILE A 113 -4.97 -9.28 35.84
N ASP A 114 -5.11 -8.20 36.59
CA ASP A 114 -5.62 -6.93 36.04
C ASP A 114 -4.97 -5.75 36.76
N GLY A 115 -3.81 -5.38 36.25
CA GLY A 115 -3.01 -4.27 36.76
C GLY A 115 -2.48 -3.41 35.63
N PHE A 116 -3.27 -3.10 34.59
CA PHE A 116 -2.83 -2.16 33.54
C PHE A 116 -3.93 -1.34 32.82
N TYR A 117 -5.20 -1.38 33.24
CA TYR A 117 -6.27 -0.64 32.53
C TYR A 117 -7.08 0.38 33.37
N GLU A 118 -6.77 0.59 34.65
CA GLU A 118 -7.64 1.37 35.54
C GLU A 118 -7.09 2.74 35.97
N GLN A 119 -6.51 3.50 35.03
CA GLN A 119 -6.05 4.87 35.29
C GLN A 119 -6.74 5.97 34.45
N ASN A 120 -7.53 5.61 33.43
CA ASN A 120 -8.15 6.59 32.51
C ASN A 120 -9.66 6.84 32.73
N SER A 121 -10.31 6.16 33.66
CA SER A 121 -11.76 6.27 33.90
C SER A 121 -12.16 7.19 35.08
N ARG A 122 -11.20 7.80 35.80
CA ARG A 122 -11.48 8.62 37.00
C ARG A 122 -11.39 10.15 36.81
N ARG A 123 -11.40 10.67 35.57
CA ARG A 123 -11.36 12.13 35.31
C ARG A 123 -12.57 12.69 34.56
N ARG A 124 -13.72 12.01 34.64
CA ARG A 124 -15.02 12.51 34.14
C ARG A 124 -16.10 12.37 35.20
N GLN A 125 -16.09 13.27 36.17
CA GLN A 125 -17.32 13.74 36.85
C GLN A 125 -16.90 14.82 37.84
N ILE A 126 -17.21 16.07 37.51
CA ILE A 126 -17.49 17.25 38.34
C ILE A 126 -17.23 18.45 37.43
N THR A 127 -18.24 18.87 36.65
CA THR A 127 -18.70 20.27 36.54
C THR A 127 -19.92 20.29 35.61
N SER A 128 -21.11 20.31 36.20
CA SER A 128 -22.24 21.03 35.64
C SER A 128 -21.92 22.53 35.74
N ILE A 129 -22.21 23.31 34.69
CA ILE A 129 -22.72 24.69 34.72
C ILE A 129 -22.89 25.19 33.27
N ASN A 130 -24.13 25.58 32.96
CA ASN A 130 -24.65 26.55 31.98
C ASN A 130 -24.07 26.67 30.56
N ARG A 131 -24.98 26.42 29.61
CA ARG A 131 -25.02 27.00 28.26
C ARG A 131 -25.33 28.50 28.35
N SER A 132 -24.53 29.34 27.68
CA SER A 132 -24.97 30.66 27.21
C SER A 132 -24.15 31.14 26.01
N SER A 133 -24.89 31.61 24.99
CA SER A 133 -24.56 32.61 23.96
C SER A 133 -23.40 32.34 22.99
N GLU A 134 -23.79 32.08 21.73
CA GLU A 134 -23.00 32.34 20.52
C GLU A 134 -22.34 33.72 20.56
N SER A 135 -21.02 33.75 20.42
CA SER A 135 -20.27 34.91 19.94
C SER A 135 -19.31 34.38 18.88
N ALA A 136 -19.42 34.88 17.67
CA ALA A 136 -18.54 34.53 16.57
C ALA A 136 -17.12 35.06 16.85
N GLU A 137 -16.28 34.23 17.46
CA GLU A 137 -14.83 34.43 17.41
C GLU A 137 -14.31 33.83 16.11
N ILE A 138 -13.64 34.66 15.32
CA ILE A 138 -12.80 34.24 14.20
C ILE A 138 -11.66 33.42 14.82
N GLY A 139 -11.91 32.13 14.99
CA GLY A 139 -10.91 31.17 15.41
C GLY A 139 -9.93 31.01 14.26
N THR A 140 -8.68 31.44 14.48
CA THR A 140 -7.56 30.81 13.80
C THR A 140 -7.74 29.31 13.98
N VAL A 141 -7.82 28.56 12.88
CA VAL A 141 -7.85 27.10 12.93
C VAL A 141 -6.56 26.68 13.61
N TYR A 142 -6.62 26.46 14.92
CA TYR A 142 -5.55 25.79 15.65
C TYR A 142 -5.56 24.36 15.11
N GLU A 143 -4.63 24.05 14.21
CA GLU A 143 -4.38 22.68 13.79
C GLU A 143 -4.00 21.89 15.05
N ASP A 144 -4.88 20.96 15.44
CA ASP A 144 -4.63 20.07 16.56
C ASP A 144 -3.38 19.22 16.23
N PRO A 145 -2.30 19.29 17.01
CA PRO A 145 -1.06 18.55 16.72
C PRO A 145 -1.28 17.02 16.68
N ASN A 146 -2.32 16.49 17.33
CA ASN A 146 -2.70 15.07 17.17
C ASN A 146 -3.27 14.76 15.78
N ASN A 147 -3.93 15.73 15.15
CA ASN A 147 -4.49 15.59 13.81
C ASN A 147 -3.38 15.68 12.76
N GLU A 148 -2.38 16.55 12.94
CA GLU A 148 -1.19 16.60 12.08
C GLU A 148 -0.38 15.29 12.10
N ALA A 149 -0.09 14.75 13.28
CA ALA A 149 0.66 13.49 13.42
C ALA A 149 -0.07 12.32 12.74
N LYS A 150 -1.38 12.23 12.96
CA LYS A 150 -2.24 11.21 12.32
C LYS A 150 -2.29 11.39 10.81
N ASN A 151 -2.41 12.62 10.32
CA ASN A 151 -2.44 12.92 8.89
C ASN A 151 -1.11 12.58 8.21
N ASN A 152 0.02 12.85 8.86
CA ASN A 152 1.35 12.46 8.39
C ASN A 152 1.49 10.93 8.30
N GLN A 153 0.98 10.19 9.30
CA GLN A 153 0.97 8.72 9.27
C GLN A 153 0.13 8.18 8.09
N TRP A 154 -1.05 8.73 7.83
CA TRP A 154 -1.89 8.33 6.68
C TRP A 154 -1.26 8.69 5.35
N ARG A 155 -0.61 9.87 5.25
CA ARG A 155 0.13 10.27 4.05
C ARG A 155 1.22 9.25 3.71
N ARG A 156 2.02 8.85 4.71
CA ARG A 156 3.07 7.82 4.56
C ARG A 156 2.50 6.48 4.12
N ILE A 157 1.41 6.02 4.76
CA ILE A 157 0.74 4.76 4.38
C ILE A 157 0.24 4.83 2.93
N LEU A 158 -0.36 5.95 2.52
CA LEU A 158 -0.88 6.12 1.17
C LEU A 158 0.24 6.13 0.12
N LEU A 159 1.32 6.87 0.38
CA LEU A 159 2.50 6.90 -0.50
C LEU A 159 3.12 5.52 -0.65
N LEU A 160 3.26 4.80 0.46
CA LEU A 160 3.76 3.44 0.46
C LEU A 160 2.87 2.51 -0.37
N VAL A 161 1.54 2.57 -0.20
CA VAL A 161 0.60 1.75 -1.00
C VAL A 161 0.68 2.11 -2.48
N VAL A 162 0.67 3.39 -2.83
CA VAL A 162 0.72 3.85 -4.22
C VAL A 162 2.03 3.44 -4.88
N ALA A 163 3.16 3.71 -4.22
CA ALA A 163 4.46 3.33 -4.73
C ALA A 163 4.59 1.80 -4.83
N ILE A 164 4.01 1.05 -3.88
CA ILE A 164 4.01 -0.41 -3.92
C ILE A 164 3.21 -0.92 -5.13
N THR A 165 2.00 -0.43 -5.31
CA THR A 165 1.16 -0.83 -6.44
C THR A 165 1.77 -0.45 -7.79
N VAL A 166 2.40 0.71 -7.91
CA VAL A 166 2.97 1.15 -9.20
C VAL A 166 4.18 0.32 -9.62
N HIS A 167 5.05 -0.12 -8.70
CA HIS A 167 6.21 -0.93 -9.08
C HIS A 167 5.85 -2.40 -9.37
N ASN A 168 4.75 -2.91 -8.81
CA ASN A 168 4.24 -4.24 -9.11
C ASN A 168 3.80 -4.40 -10.57
N ILE A 169 3.53 -3.29 -11.29
CA ILE A 169 3.13 -3.32 -12.70
C ILE A 169 4.31 -3.76 -13.60
N PRO A 170 5.50 -3.11 -13.57
CA PRO A 170 6.67 -3.60 -14.29
C PRO A 170 7.08 -5.04 -13.95
N GLU A 171 6.95 -5.46 -12.70
CA GLU A 171 7.25 -6.84 -12.28
C GLU A 171 6.32 -7.85 -12.95
N GLY A 172 5.01 -7.61 -12.89
CA GLY A 172 4.03 -8.44 -13.57
C GLY A 172 4.30 -8.49 -15.08
N LEU A 173 4.53 -7.34 -15.72
CA LEU A 173 4.88 -7.28 -17.14
C LEU A 173 6.11 -8.13 -17.47
N ALA A 174 7.15 -8.06 -16.65
CA ALA A 174 8.39 -8.81 -16.85
C ALA A 174 8.19 -10.33 -16.72
N VAL A 175 7.40 -10.78 -15.74
CA VAL A 175 7.01 -12.20 -15.62
C VAL A 175 6.24 -12.64 -16.87
N GLY A 176 5.23 -11.88 -17.28
CA GLY A 176 4.39 -12.18 -18.44
C GLY A 176 5.17 -12.26 -19.75
N VAL A 177 6.00 -11.25 -20.02
CA VAL A 177 6.87 -11.22 -21.20
C VAL A 177 7.91 -12.33 -21.15
N GLY A 178 8.49 -12.60 -19.98
CA GLY A 178 9.45 -13.69 -19.79
C GLY A 178 8.89 -15.04 -20.27
N PHE A 179 7.65 -15.34 -19.88
CA PHE A 179 6.96 -16.56 -20.34
C PHE A 179 6.54 -16.50 -21.81
N ALA A 180 6.06 -15.35 -22.31
CA ALA A 180 5.64 -15.23 -23.71
C ALA A 180 6.80 -15.23 -24.71
N ALA A 181 8.00 -14.82 -24.27
CA ALA A 181 9.19 -14.77 -25.09
C ALA A 181 9.92 -16.13 -25.18
N ILE A 182 9.42 -17.19 -24.53
CA ILE A 182 10.10 -18.49 -24.53
C ILE A 182 10.35 -18.98 -25.97
N GLY A 183 11.61 -19.32 -26.26
CA GLY A 183 12.05 -19.76 -27.59
C GLY A 183 12.36 -18.63 -28.58
N SER A 184 12.13 -17.36 -28.24
CA SER A 184 12.50 -16.21 -29.08
C SER A 184 14.01 -15.97 -29.17
N SER A 185 14.77 -16.45 -28.18
CA SER A 185 16.23 -16.34 -28.12
C SER A 185 16.81 -17.46 -27.27
N ALA A 186 18.12 -17.70 -27.37
CA ALA A 186 18.81 -18.71 -26.55
C ALA A 186 18.73 -18.44 -25.04
N SER A 187 18.50 -17.18 -24.63
CA SER A 187 18.34 -16.80 -23.23
C SER A 187 16.87 -16.77 -22.77
N ALA A 188 15.90 -16.85 -23.67
CA ALA A 188 14.49 -16.86 -23.31
C ALA A 188 14.01 -18.31 -23.13
N THR A 189 14.43 -18.94 -22.03
CA THR A 189 14.08 -20.31 -21.68
C THR A 189 12.94 -20.34 -20.66
N PHE A 190 12.24 -21.48 -20.59
CA PHE A 190 11.25 -21.71 -19.52
C PHE A 190 11.88 -21.61 -18.13
N GLU A 191 13.11 -22.08 -17.98
CA GLU A 191 13.83 -22.03 -16.70
C GLU A 191 14.07 -20.58 -16.25
N ASN A 192 14.51 -19.70 -17.15
CA ASN A 192 14.74 -18.30 -16.84
C ASN A 192 13.43 -17.58 -16.48
N ALA A 193 12.35 -17.83 -17.23
CA ALA A 193 11.04 -17.26 -16.92
C ALA A 193 10.48 -17.74 -15.57
N ARG A 194 10.62 -19.04 -15.27
CA ARG A 194 10.23 -19.64 -13.99
C ARG A 194 11.03 -19.07 -12.83
N ASN A 195 12.35 -18.99 -12.97
CA ASN A 195 13.23 -18.51 -11.90
C ASN A 195 12.96 -17.03 -11.60
N LEU A 196 12.72 -16.21 -12.64
CA LEU A 196 12.29 -14.81 -12.50
C LEU A 196 10.96 -14.72 -11.72
N ALA A 197 9.96 -15.52 -12.09
CA ALA A 197 8.65 -15.51 -11.42
C ALA A 197 8.74 -15.94 -9.95
N ILE A 198 9.58 -16.92 -9.62
CA ILE A 198 9.81 -17.34 -8.24
C ILE A 198 10.52 -16.24 -7.45
N GLY A 199 11.54 -15.61 -8.03
CA GLY A 199 12.27 -14.50 -7.41
C GLY A 199 11.32 -13.36 -7.04
N ILE A 200 10.50 -12.92 -8.01
CA ILE A 200 9.46 -11.90 -7.81
C ILE A 200 8.42 -12.35 -6.77
N GLY A 201 7.93 -13.59 -6.85
CA GLY A 201 6.96 -14.10 -5.88
C GLY A 201 7.45 -14.10 -4.42
N ILE A 202 8.75 -14.34 -4.20
CA ILE A 202 9.34 -14.34 -2.86
C ILE A 202 9.42 -12.92 -2.27
N GLN A 203 9.78 -11.91 -3.05
CA GLN A 203 9.89 -10.52 -2.59
C GLN A 203 8.53 -9.85 -2.36
N ASN A 204 7.48 -10.31 -3.04
CA ASN A 204 6.12 -9.77 -2.90
C ASN A 204 5.53 -10.06 -1.52
N PHE A 205 6.02 -11.09 -0.83
CA PHE A 205 5.60 -11.37 0.54
C PHE A 205 6.05 -10.28 1.53
N PRO A 206 7.34 -9.91 1.63
CA PRO A 206 7.78 -8.72 2.36
C PRO A 206 7.06 -7.43 1.98
N GLU A 207 6.74 -7.21 0.70
CA GLU A 207 6.06 -5.99 0.24
C GLU A 207 4.58 -5.94 0.66
N GLY A 208 3.87 -7.06 0.56
CA GLY A 208 2.51 -7.19 1.09
C GLY A 208 2.46 -6.94 2.61
N LEU A 209 3.48 -7.39 3.34
CA LEU A 209 3.64 -7.08 4.76
C LEU A 209 3.97 -5.60 5.01
N ALA A 210 4.78 -4.97 4.15
CA ALA A 210 5.09 -3.55 4.24
C ALA A 210 3.83 -2.67 4.08
N VAL A 211 2.83 -3.11 3.33
CA VAL A 211 1.50 -2.45 3.30
C VAL A 211 0.63 -2.83 4.51
N SER A 212 0.60 -4.12 4.87
CA SER A 212 -0.32 -4.64 5.88
C SER A 212 -0.02 -4.14 7.29
N LEU A 213 1.26 -4.09 7.69
CA LEU A 213 1.65 -3.75 9.06
C LEU A 213 1.36 -2.29 9.43
N PRO A 214 1.68 -1.29 8.58
CA PRO A 214 1.30 0.09 8.85
C PRO A 214 -0.21 0.32 8.90
N LEU A 215 -0.98 -0.34 8.03
CA LEU A 215 -2.45 -0.28 8.07
C LEU A 215 -3.01 -0.84 9.38
N GLN A 216 -2.46 -1.97 9.86
CA GLN A 216 -2.83 -2.52 11.16
C GLN A 216 -2.45 -1.58 12.30
N ALA A 217 -1.25 -0.98 12.28
CA ALA A 217 -0.80 0.00 13.26
C ALA A 217 -1.67 1.27 13.28
N ALA A 218 -2.27 1.63 12.15
CA ALA A 218 -3.24 2.72 12.04
C ALA A 218 -4.65 2.37 12.57
N GLY A 219 -4.85 1.15 13.10
CA GLY A 219 -6.09 0.70 13.74
C GLY A 219 -7.03 -0.11 12.84
N ILE A 220 -6.62 -0.51 11.63
CA ILE A 220 -7.40 -1.43 10.79
C ILE A 220 -7.23 -2.87 11.32
N SER A 221 -8.30 -3.67 11.28
CA SER A 221 -8.25 -5.06 11.75
C SER A 221 -7.25 -5.90 10.95
N THR A 222 -6.56 -6.83 11.62
CA THR A 222 -5.50 -7.67 11.03
C THR A 222 -5.89 -8.30 9.69
N LEU A 223 -7.08 -8.87 9.61
CA LEU A 223 -7.57 -9.51 8.38
C LEU A 223 -7.81 -8.51 7.25
N LYS A 224 -8.33 -7.31 7.55
CA LYS A 224 -8.53 -6.27 6.53
C LYS A 224 -7.21 -5.71 6.05
N SER A 225 -6.25 -5.48 6.94
CA SER A 225 -4.92 -5.01 6.58
C SER A 225 -4.18 -6.03 5.71
N PHE A 226 -4.27 -7.31 6.06
CA PHE A 226 -3.76 -8.42 5.23
C PHE A 226 -4.38 -8.40 3.83
N TRP A 227 -5.71 -8.29 3.72
CA TRP A 227 -6.38 -8.20 2.43
C TRP A 227 -5.93 -6.98 1.61
N TYR A 228 -5.74 -5.82 2.24
CA TYR A 228 -5.22 -4.65 1.54
C TYR A 228 -3.79 -4.85 1.04
N GLY A 229 -2.92 -5.53 1.80
CA GLY A 229 -1.59 -5.91 1.33
C GLY A 229 -1.61 -6.89 0.16
N GLN A 230 -2.56 -7.84 0.12
CA GLN A 230 -2.73 -8.70 -1.04
C GLN A 230 -3.27 -7.93 -2.26
N LEU A 231 -4.21 -7.00 -2.02
CA LEU A 231 -4.81 -6.20 -3.09
C LEU A 231 -3.80 -5.26 -3.75
N SER A 232 -2.81 -4.74 -3.02
CA SER A 232 -1.73 -3.94 -3.62
C SER A 232 -0.85 -4.75 -4.59
N GLY A 233 -0.81 -6.08 -4.43
CA GLY A 233 -0.13 -7.02 -5.34
C GLY A 233 -0.99 -7.49 -6.53
N MET A 234 -2.31 -7.30 -6.50
CA MET A 234 -3.23 -7.86 -7.51
C MET A 234 -3.00 -7.31 -8.93
N VAL A 235 -2.32 -6.17 -9.05
CA VAL A 235 -1.94 -5.57 -10.33
C VAL A 235 -0.92 -6.41 -11.10
N GLU A 236 -0.13 -7.23 -10.41
CA GLU A 236 0.95 -8.01 -11.00
C GLU A 236 0.41 -9.15 -11.89
N PRO A 237 -0.54 -10.01 -11.46
CA PRO A 237 -1.16 -10.99 -12.36
C PRO A 237 -1.81 -10.36 -13.60
N VAL A 238 -2.48 -9.21 -13.43
CA VAL A 238 -3.12 -8.49 -14.54
C VAL A 238 -2.05 -7.98 -15.51
N ALA A 239 -1.02 -7.34 -15.00
CA ALA A 239 0.12 -6.87 -15.79
C ALA A 239 0.85 -8.04 -16.47
N GLY A 240 0.97 -9.19 -15.83
CA GLY A 240 1.56 -10.39 -16.43
C GLY A 240 0.76 -10.94 -17.60
N VAL A 241 -0.56 -11.00 -17.49
CA VAL A 241 -1.41 -11.39 -18.63
C VAL A 241 -1.27 -10.38 -19.78
N LEU A 242 -1.27 -9.08 -19.48
CA LEU A 242 -1.10 -8.03 -20.49
C LEU A 242 0.29 -8.08 -21.14
N GLY A 243 1.35 -8.32 -20.36
CA GLY A 243 2.72 -8.46 -20.84
C GLY A 243 2.88 -9.68 -21.74
N ALA A 244 2.26 -10.80 -21.37
CA ALA A 244 2.26 -12.00 -22.20
C ALA A 244 1.50 -11.78 -23.52
N ALA A 245 0.32 -11.16 -23.47
CA ALA A 245 -0.49 -10.88 -24.66
C ALA A 245 0.15 -9.83 -25.59
N GLY A 246 0.83 -8.83 -25.01
CA GLY A 246 1.43 -7.70 -25.71
C GLY A 246 2.94 -7.80 -25.87
N VAL A 247 3.52 -9.01 -25.87
CA VAL A 247 4.98 -9.23 -25.76
C VAL A 247 5.80 -8.41 -26.77
N THR A 248 5.32 -8.26 -28.00
CA THR A 248 5.99 -7.49 -29.06
C THR A 248 6.05 -5.99 -28.77
N LEU A 249 5.05 -5.46 -28.07
CA LEU A 249 4.98 -4.06 -27.64
C LEU A 249 5.72 -3.84 -26.31
N ALA A 250 5.64 -4.82 -25.41
CA ALA A 250 6.19 -4.73 -24.07
C ALA A 250 7.72 -4.92 -24.05
N ALA A 251 8.26 -5.87 -24.84
CA ALA A 251 9.68 -6.24 -24.76
C ALA A 251 10.66 -5.07 -24.96
N PRO A 252 10.48 -4.14 -25.92
CA PRO A 252 11.37 -2.98 -26.05
C PRO A 252 11.23 -1.96 -24.92
N ALA A 253 10.07 -1.91 -24.25
CA ALA A 253 9.78 -0.98 -23.16
C ALA A 253 10.24 -1.51 -21.79
N LEU A 254 10.47 -2.82 -21.65
CA LEU A 254 10.80 -3.46 -20.38
C LEU A 254 12.06 -2.90 -19.70
N PRO A 255 13.19 -2.62 -20.38
CA PRO A 255 14.36 -2.05 -19.71
C PRO A 255 14.05 -0.73 -19.00
N TYR A 256 13.20 0.11 -19.60
CA TYR A 256 12.74 1.35 -18.98
C TYR A 256 11.79 1.08 -17.81
N ALA A 257 10.82 0.18 -18.00
CA ALA A 257 9.81 -0.13 -17.00
C ALA A 257 10.42 -0.78 -15.74
N LEU A 258 11.33 -1.73 -15.92
CA LEU A 258 12.05 -2.39 -14.83
C LEU A 258 12.96 -1.42 -14.08
N ALA A 259 13.71 -0.59 -14.81
CA ALA A 259 14.53 0.43 -14.17
C ALA A 259 13.67 1.48 -13.45
N PHE A 260 12.51 1.85 -14.00
CA PHE A 260 11.52 2.70 -13.33
C PHE A 260 11.03 2.10 -12.02
N ALA A 261 10.65 0.82 -11.99
CA ALA A 261 10.27 0.15 -10.76
C ALA A 261 11.43 0.13 -9.74
N ALA A 262 12.66 -0.14 -10.19
CA ALA A 262 13.85 -0.12 -9.34
C ALA A 262 14.08 1.26 -8.71
N GLY A 263 13.98 2.33 -9.50
CA GLY A 263 14.16 3.70 -9.02
C GLY A 263 13.09 4.13 -8.02
N ALA A 264 11.82 3.81 -8.31
CA ALA A 264 10.71 4.06 -7.40
C ALA A 264 10.90 3.35 -6.06
N MET A 265 11.27 2.06 -6.08
CA MET A 265 11.47 1.26 -4.88
C MET A 265 12.67 1.71 -4.04
N ILE A 266 13.78 2.08 -4.68
CA ILE A 266 14.94 2.63 -3.96
C ILE A 266 14.58 3.97 -3.30
N TYR A 267 13.83 4.84 -3.99
CA TYR A 267 13.37 6.09 -3.40
C TYR A 267 12.55 5.84 -2.13
N VAL A 268 11.52 4.99 -2.18
CA VAL A 268 10.68 4.65 -1.02
C VAL A 268 11.51 4.11 0.16
N VAL A 269 12.48 3.24 -0.13
CA VAL A 269 13.30 2.69 0.96
C VAL A 269 14.14 3.77 1.65
N ILE A 270 14.74 4.67 0.85
CA ILE A 270 15.63 5.71 1.36
C ILE A 270 14.86 6.83 2.07
N ASP A 271 13.74 7.26 1.49
CA ASP A 271 12.99 8.44 1.95
C ASP A 271 12.00 8.09 3.08
N ASP A 272 11.41 6.88 3.04
CA ASP A 272 10.39 6.46 4.01
C ASP A 272 10.88 5.36 4.95
N ILE A 273 11.22 4.17 4.44
CA ILE A 273 11.36 2.97 5.27
C ILE A 273 12.54 3.05 6.24
N ILE A 274 13.72 3.45 5.75
CA ILE A 274 14.92 3.56 6.59
C ILE A 274 14.74 4.67 7.64
N PRO A 275 14.31 5.90 7.29
CA PRO A 275 14.07 6.96 8.27
C PRO A 275 13.00 6.60 9.31
N GLU A 276 11.92 5.94 8.91
CA GLU A 276 10.84 5.50 9.82
C GLU A 276 11.36 4.52 10.88
N ALA A 277 12.16 3.54 10.46
CA ALA A 277 12.74 2.57 11.38
C ALA A 277 13.70 3.20 12.39
N HIS A 278 14.41 4.27 11.98
CA HIS A 278 15.27 5.04 12.88
C HIS A 278 14.46 5.90 13.85
N GLN A 279 13.41 6.56 13.37
CA GLN A 279 12.49 7.35 14.22
C GLN A 279 11.77 6.47 15.25
N SER A 280 11.47 5.22 14.89
CA SER A 280 10.86 4.22 15.77
C SER A 280 11.84 3.59 16.79
N GLY A 281 13.10 4.03 16.85
CA GLY A 281 14.11 3.52 17.77
C GLY A 281 14.75 2.18 17.35
N ASN A 282 14.39 1.64 16.19
CA ASN A 282 14.83 0.33 15.70
C ASN A 282 15.94 0.41 14.63
N GLY A 283 16.60 1.56 14.47
CA GLY A 283 17.55 1.80 13.36
C GLY A 283 18.67 0.75 13.20
N LYS A 284 19.27 0.30 14.31
CA LYS A 284 20.30 -0.77 14.28
C LYS A 284 19.73 -2.11 13.83
N LEU A 285 18.54 -2.48 14.33
CA LEU A 285 17.87 -3.72 13.94
C LEU A 285 17.48 -3.67 12.46
N ALA A 286 16.94 -2.54 12.00
CA ALA A 286 16.58 -2.32 10.60
C ALA A 286 17.79 -2.41 9.67
N SER A 287 18.95 -1.87 10.09
CA SER A 287 20.19 -1.98 9.32
C SER A 287 20.63 -3.44 9.18
N TRP A 288 20.66 -4.21 10.27
CA TRP A 288 21.01 -5.65 10.20
C TRP A 288 19.98 -6.47 9.42
N ALA A 289 18.69 -6.18 9.59
CA ALA A 289 17.62 -6.82 8.83
C ALA A 289 17.73 -6.51 7.33
N ALA A 290 18.12 -5.29 6.95
CA ALA A 290 18.39 -4.91 5.57
C ALA A 290 19.56 -5.71 4.98
N ILE A 291 20.67 -5.86 5.74
CA ILE A 291 21.82 -6.69 5.31
C ILE A 291 21.42 -8.16 5.14
N VAL A 292 20.69 -8.73 6.11
CA VAL A 292 20.22 -10.12 6.02
C VAL A 292 19.29 -10.30 4.82
N GLY A 293 18.31 -9.42 4.65
CA GLY A 293 17.40 -9.45 3.49
C GLY A 293 18.15 -9.31 2.17
N PHE A 294 19.20 -8.49 2.14
CA PHE A 294 20.06 -8.34 0.98
C PHE A 294 20.85 -9.61 0.65
N LEU A 295 21.45 -10.24 1.65
CA LEU A 295 22.16 -11.52 1.51
C LEU A 295 21.23 -12.65 1.05
N VAL A 296 20.03 -12.74 1.61
CA VAL A 296 19.04 -13.75 1.21
C VAL A 296 18.67 -13.56 -0.26
N MET A 297 18.33 -12.34 -0.68
CA MET A 297 17.95 -12.10 -2.07
C MET A 297 19.11 -12.35 -3.04
N MET A 298 20.32 -11.89 -2.74
CA MET A 298 21.51 -12.18 -3.54
C MET A 298 21.76 -13.68 -3.66
N SER A 299 21.61 -14.43 -2.56
CA SER A 299 21.82 -15.88 -2.54
C SER A 299 20.75 -16.62 -3.34
N LEU A 300 19.51 -16.13 -3.32
CA LEU A 300 18.42 -16.67 -4.14
C LEU A 300 18.65 -16.40 -5.61
N ASP A 301 19.06 -15.19 -5.99
CA ASP A 301 19.38 -14.85 -7.38
C ASP A 301 20.50 -15.75 -7.92
N VAL A 302 21.65 -15.80 -7.22
CA VAL A 302 22.80 -16.61 -7.65
C VAL A 302 22.52 -18.12 -7.56
N GLY A 303 21.75 -18.55 -6.57
CA GLY A 303 21.44 -19.98 -6.35
C GLY A 303 20.34 -20.52 -7.26
N LEU A 304 19.50 -19.65 -7.83
CA LEU A 304 18.43 -20.01 -8.76
C LEU A 304 18.77 -19.68 -10.22
N ALA A 305 19.77 -18.84 -10.50
CA ALA A 305 20.28 -18.56 -11.85
C ALA A 305 21.05 -19.76 -12.45
#